data_AF-A0A7W1PN63-F1
#
_entry.id   AF-A0A7W1PN63-F1
#
_cell.length_a   1.000
_cell.length_b   1.000
_cell.length_c   1.000
_cell.angle_alpha   90.00
_cell.angle_beta   90.00
_cell.angle_gamma   90.00
#
_symmetry.space_group_name_H-M   'P 1'
#
loop_
_entity.id
_entity.type
_entity.pdbx_description
1 polymer ?
#
loop_
_entity_poly.entity_id
_entity_poly.type
_entity_poly.pdbx_seq_one_letter_code
_entity_poly.pdbx_strand_id
1 'polypeptide(L)'
;MTAGPVVIKVGGGLLGVPGALEAVCATVGARARREAIVVVPGGGPFADLVREIDRGSGLSAHAAHWMAVLAMDQYAHLLAERIAGAVVVEEPGSIAAALSMRRVAVLAPSRWLRAADPLPHSWDATSDSVAAFVAGALDASRLVLVKPAETDATAVDRCFTTVVPAGLEVRVTSWVRFADVSP
;
A
#
# COMPACT_ATOMS: atom_id res chain seq x y z
N MET A 1 -18.77 17.83 -6.09
CA MET A 1 -18.15 16.49 -6.00
C MET A 1 -17.06 16.59 -4.97
N THR A 2 -17.12 15.79 -3.91
CA THR A 2 -15.99 15.67 -2.97
C THR A 2 -14.88 14.92 -3.70
N ALA A 3 -13.64 15.41 -3.65
CA ALA A 3 -12.50 14.70 -4.22
C ALA A 3 -12.38 13.29 -3.61
N GLY A 4 -11.95 12.30 -4.41
CA GLY A 4 -11.73 10.92 -3.94
C GLY A 4 -10.66 10.84 -2.84
N PRO A 5 -10.54 9.68 -2.15
CA PRO A 5 -9.58 9.53 -1.07
C PRO A 5 -8.13 9.66 -1.56
N VAL A 6 -7.23 9.95 -0.65
CA VAL A 6 -5.79 9.83 -0.86
C VAL A 6 -5.39 8.39 -0.57
N VAL A 7 -4.79 7.72 -1.55
CA VAL A 7 -4.20 6.39 -1.34
C VAL A 7 -2.73 6.54 -0.98
N ILE A 8 -2.34 5.99 0.17
CA ILE A 8 -0.97 6.03 0.66
C ILE A 8 -0.44 4.60 0.73
N LYS A 9 0.51 4.28 -0.13
CA LYS A 9 1.23 3.02 -0.04
C LYS A 9 2.38 3.13 0.97
N VAL A 10 2.41 2.24 1.94
CA VAL A 10 3.47 2.19 2.96
C VAL A 10 4.44 1.06 2.64
N GLY A 11 5.66 1.39 2.23
CA GLY A 11 6.67 0.42 1.81
C GLY A 11 7.09 -0.55 2.91
N GLY A 12 7.13 -1.85 2.60
CA GLY A 12 7.48 -2.91 3.56
C GLY A 12 8.85 -2.76 4.21
N GLY A 13 9.83 -2.26 3.47
CA GLY A 13 11.19 -2.05 4.00
C GLY A 13 11.29 -0.97 5.08
N LEU A 14 10.23 -0.18 5.32
CA LEU A 14 10.21 0.81 6.40
C LEU A 14 10.40 0.18 7.79
N LEU A 15 9.96 -1.08 7.97
CA LEU A 15 10.16 -1.80 9.22
C LEU A 15 11.64 -2.07 9.53
N GLY A 16 12.49 -2.16 8.50
CA GLY A 16 13.93 -2.36 8.63
C GLY A 16 14.73 -1.07 8.87
N VAL A 17 14.08 0.10 8.84
CA VAL A 17 14.73 1.40 9.04
C VAL A 17 14.33 1.98 10.40
N PRO A 18 15.27 2.17 11.35
CA PRO A 18 14.97 2.66 12.68
C PRO A 18 14.13 3.93 12.69
N GLY A 19 12.94 3.88 13.31
CA GLY A 19 12.02 5.00 13.48
C GLY A 19 11.24 5.44 12.22
N ALA A 20 11.55 4.88 11.04
CA ALA A 20 10.89 5.29 9.81
C ALA A 20 9.42 4.90 9.79
N LEU A 21 9.09 3.68 10.22
CA LEU A 21 7.71 3.20 10.25
C LEU A 21 6.86 4.03 11.21
N GLU A 22 7.36 4.29 12.42
CA GLU A 22 6.69 5.11 13.43
C GLU A 22 6.43 6.52 12.89
N ALA A 23 7.43 7.15 12.26
CA ALA A 23 7.29 8.48 11.67
C ALA A 23 6.22 8.52 10.55
N VAL A 24 6.21 7.51 9.68
CA VAL A 24 5.21 7.39 8.60
C VAL A 24 3.80 7.18 9.19
N CYS A 25 3.64 6.26 10.14
CA CYS A 25 2.36 5.98 10.76
C CYS A 25 1.79 7.22 11.51
N ALA A 26 2.65 7.95 12.22
CA ALA A 26 2.27 9.21 12.88
C ALA A 26 1.81 10.26 11.87
N THR A 27 2.53 10.39 10.75
CA THR A 27 2.18 11.33 9.67
C THR A 27 0.84 10.96 9.02
N VAL A 28 0.60 9.67 8.73
CA VAL A 28 -0.68 9.19 8.21
C VAL A 28 -1.83 9.53 9.16
N GLY A 29 -1.69 9.21 10.45
CA GLY A 29 -2.71 9.52 11.45
C GLY A 29 -2.96 11.03 11.60
N ALA A 30 -1.93 11.85 11.43
CA ALA A 30 -2.06 13.31 11.46
C ALA A 30 -2.83 13.86 10.25
N ARG A 31 -2.55 13.36 9.04
CA ARG A 31 -3.23 13.77 7.80
C ARG A 31 -4.69 13.33 7.75
N ALA A 32 -5.01 12.19 8.34
CA ALA A 32 -6.37 11.65 8.40
C ALA A 32 -7.41 12.59 9.08
N ARG A 33 -6.94 13.61 9.82
CA ARG A 33 -7.81 14.65 10.39
C ARG A 33 -8.37 15.61 9.34
N ARG A 34 -7.75 15.69 8.16
CA ARG A 34 -8.09 16.64 7.09
C ARG A 34 -8.41 15.95 5.76
N GLU A 35 -7.94 14.72 5.58
CA GLU A 35 -8.03 13.96 4.34
C GLU A 35 -8.69 12.60 4.60
N ALA A 36 -9.45 12.10 3.62
CA ALA A 36 -9.89 10.71 3.60
C ALA A 36 -8.72 9.83 3.12
N ILE A 37 -8.20 8.96 3.98
CA ILE A 37 -6.98 8.18 3.69
C ILE A 37 -7.27 6.69 3.63
N VAL A 38 -6.80 6.08 2.54
CA VAL A 38 -6.68 4.63 2.40
C VAL A 38 -5.21 4.25 2.37
N VAL A 39 -4.80 3.34 3.24
CA VAL A 39 -3.43 2.82 3.29
C VAL A 39 -3.36 1.48 2.57
N VAL A 40 -2.43 1.36 1.63
CA VAL A 40 -2.08 0.07 0.99
C VAL A 40 -0.73 -0.39 1.56
N PRO A 41 -0.68 -1.52 2.26
CA PRO A 41 0.56 -2.04 2.81
C PRO A 41 1.50 -2.56 1.72
N GLY A 42 2.81 -2.49 1.96
CA GLY A 42 3.78 -3.35 1.29
C GLY A 42 3.68 -4.80 1.77
N GLY A 43 4.63 -5.63 1.36
CA GLY A 43 4.72 -7.02 1.87
C GLY A 43 5.53 -7.18 3.17
N GLY A 44 6.30 -6.17 3.54
CA GLY A 44 7.16 -6.21 4.74
C GLY A 44 8.15 -7.40 4.74
N PRO A 45 8.69 -7.77 5.91
CA PRO A 45 9.50 -8.99 6.06
C PRO A 45 8.71 -10.26 5.71
N PHE A 46 7.38 -10.21 5.76
CA PHE A 46 6.52 -11.35 5.45
C PHE A 46 6.66 -11.76 3.96
N ALA A 47 6.63 -10.80 3.04
CA ALA A 47 6.82 -11.08 1.62
C ALA A 47 8.29 -11.36 1.26
N ASP A 48 9.24 -10.83 2.04
CA ASP A 48 10.65 -11.18 1.87
C ASP A 48 10.91 -12.66 2.19
N LEU A 49 10.25 -13.21 3.23
CA LEU A 49 10.27 -14.64 3.52
C LEU A 49 9.65 -15.47 2.39
N VAL A 50 8.52 -15.02 1.81
CA VAL A 50 7.93 -15.69 0.63
C VAL A 50 8.93 -15.72 -0.53
N ARG A 51 9.63 -14.61 -0.77
CA ARG A 51 10.65 -14.50 -1.82
C ARG A 51 11.85 -15.42 -1.56
N GLU A 52 12.25 -15.58 -0.31
CA GLU A 52 13.29 -16.54 0.09
C GLU A 52 12.87 -17.98 -0.19
N ILE A 53 11.67 -18.36 0.24
CA ILE A 53 11.10 -19.70 0.00
C ILE A 53 11.00 -19.99 -1.50
N ASP A 54 10.52 -19.02 -2.29
CA ASP A 54 10.42 -19.15 -3.74
C ASP A 54 11.78 -19.42 -4.40
N ARG A 55 12.82 -18.66 -4.03
CA ARG A 55 14.19 -18.89 -4.55
C ARG A 55 14.75 -20.25 -4.14
N GLY A 56 14.42 -20.75 -2.97
CA GLY A 56 14.94 -22.03 -2.44
C GLY A 56 14.16 -23.26 -2.89
N SER A 57 12.85 -23.14 -3.06
CA SER A 57 11.94 -24.28 -3.30
C SER A 57 11.31 -24.28 -4.69
N GLY A 58 11.42 -23.17 -5.45
CA GLY A 58 10.86 -23.01 -6.79
C GLY A 58 9.32 -23.02 -6.76
N LEU A 59 8.69 -22.03 -6.12
CA LEU A 59 7.23 -21.95 -6.12
C LEU A 59 6.73 -21.65 -7.54
N SER A 60 5.49 -22.05 -7.82
CA SER A 60 4.82 -21.54 -9.02
C SER A 60 4.59 -20.04 -8.87
N ALA A 61 4.63 -19.30 -9.99
CA ALA A 61 4.41 -17.86 -9.97
C ALA A 61 3.04 -17.49 -9.36
N HIS A 62 2.02 -18.32 -9.60
CA HIS A 62 0.69 -18.20 -8.97
C HIS A 62 0.74 -18.34 -7.45
N ALA A 63 1.44 -19.36 -6.93
CA ALA A 63 1.57 -19.57 -5.49
C ALA A 63 2.38 -18.44 -4.83
N ALA A 64 3.53 -18.08 -5.40
CA ALA A 64 4.37 -16.99 -4.91
C ALA A 64 3.62 -15.66 -4.88
N HIS A 65 2.84 -15.35 -5.93
CA HIS A 65 2.00 -14.15 -6.00
C HIS A 65 1.01 -14.10 -4.83
N TRP A 66 0.19 -15.15 -4.64
CA TRP A 66 -0.82 -15.14 -3.58
C TRP A 66 -0.23 -15.20 -2.18
N MET A 67 0.90 -15.88 -1.98
CA MET A 67 1.63 -15.85 -0.72
C MET A 67 2.15 -14.44 -0.40
N ALA A 68 2.70 -13.73 -1.40
CA ALA A 68 3.17 -12.35 -1.23
C ALA A 68 2.01 -11.39 -0.94
N VAL A 69 0.84 -11.60 -1.56
CA VAL A 69 -0.37 -10.82 -1.28
C VAL A 69 -0.89 -11.09 0.15
N LEU A 70 -0.89 -12.34 0.62
CA LEU A 70 -1.25 -12.65 2.02
C LEU A 70 -0.25 -12.07 3.04
N ALA A 71 1.01 -11.92 2.67
CA ALA A 71 1.99 -11.19 3.46
C ALA A 71 1.63 -9.69 3.61
N MET A 72 0.98 -9.09 2.62
CA MET A 72 0.48 -7.72 2.71
C MET A 72 -0.64 -7.58 3.75
N ASP A 73 -1.51 -8.57 3.89
CA ASP A 73 -2.54 -8.57 4.94
C ASP A 73 -1.92 -8.56 6.34
N GLN A 74 -0.89 -9.38 6.57
CA GLN A 74 -0.15 -9.38 7.84
C GLN A 74 0.43 -8.00 8.15
N TYR A 75 0.98 -7.34 7.13
CA TYR A 75 1.50 -5.99 7.29
C TYR A 75 0.38 -4.96 7.51
N ALA A 76 -0.80 -5.13 6.90
CA ALA A 76 -1.98 -4.30 7.15
C ALA A 76 -2.33 -4.25 8.64
N HIS A 77 -2.36 -5.41 9.31
CA HIS A 77 -2.63 -5.48 10.75
C HIS A 77 -1.59 -4.74 11.58
N LEU A 78 -0.30 -4.90 11.24
CA LEU A 78 0.77 -4.17 11.91
C LEU A 78 0.64 -2.65 11.73
N LEU A 79 0.33 -2.19 10.52
CA LEU A 79 0.12 -0.76 10.25
C LEU A 79 -1.09 -0.21 11.00
N ALA A 80 -2.21 -0.93 11.02
CA ALA A 80 -3.41 -0.50 11.71
C ALA A 80 -3.21 -0.37 13.23
N GLU A 81 -2.38 -1.24 13.83
CA GLU A 81 -1.99 -1.12 15.25
C GLU A 81 -1.18 0.15 15.52
N ARG A 82 -0.37 0.60 14.56
CA ARG A 82 0.55 1.74 14.74
C ARG A 82 -0.04 3.09 14.31
N ILE A 83 -1.06 3.10 13.47
CA ILE A 83 -1.70 4.32 12.97
C ILE A 83 -2.88 4.68 13.87
N ALA A 84 -2.81 5.84 14.52
CA ALA A 84 -3.90 6.34 15.35
C ALA A 84 -5.20 6.48 14.54
N GLY A 85 -6.27 5.84 15.02
CA GLY A 85 -7.59 5.88 14.37
C GLY A 85 -7.76 4.95 13.16
N ALA A 86 -6.77 4.09 12.87
CA ALA A 86 -6.86 3.14 11.77
C ALA A 86 -7.78 1.94 12.04
N VAL A 87 -8.29 1.35 10.96
CA VAL A 87 -9.04 0.09 10.94
C VAL A 87 -8.60 -0.74 9.75
N VAL A 88 -8.44 -2.04 9.96
CA VAL A 88 -8.22 -2.97 8.86
C VAL A 88 -9.53 -3.18 8.11
N VAL A 89 -9.48 -3.09 6.78
CA VAL A 89 -10.60 -3.36 5.87
C VAL A 89 -10.13 -4.33 4.78
N GLU A 90 -11.02 -5.18 4.28
CA GLU A 90 -10.65 -6.25 3.33
C GLU A 90 -11.30 -6.09 1.96
N GLU A 91 -12.29 -5.19 1.82
CA GLU A 91 -13.09 -5.04 0.61
C GLU A 91 -13.57 -3.58 0.41
N PRO A 92 -13.92 -3.18 -0.83
CA PRO A 92 -14.28 -1.81 -1.18
C PRO A 92 -15.40 -1.19 -0.34
N GLY A 93 -16.46 -1.97 -0.05
CA GLY A 93 -17.59 -1.49 0.73
C GLY A 93 -17.19 -1.07 2.15
N SER A 94 -16.24 -1.77 2.76
CA SER A 94 -15.73 -1.48 4.10
C SER A 94 -14.86 -0.22 4.14
N ILE A 95 -14.18 0.12 3.02
CA ILE A 95 -13.40 1.36 2.91
C ILE A 95 -14.31 2.58 3.07
N ALA A 96 -15.43 2.63 2.34
CA ALA A 96 -16.37 3.75 2.41
C ALA A 96 -16.92 3.97 3.83
N ALA A 97 -17.24 2.88 4.53
CA ALA A 97 -17.69 2.93 5.92
C ALA A 97 -16.61 3.44 6.89
N ALA A 98 -15.35 3.00 6.73
CA ALA A 98 -14.24 3.49 7.55
C ALA A 98 -14.01 5.00 7.34
N LEU A 99 -14.02 5.45 6.09
CA LEU A 99 -13.83 6.85 5.74
C LEU A 99 -14.97 7.76 6.25
N SER A 100 -16.23 7.30 6.21
CA SER A 100 -17.36 8.07 6.73
C SER A 100 -17.30 8.26 8.25
N MET A 101 -16.69 7.31 8.96
CA MET A 101 -16.38 7.40 10.40
C MET A 101 -15.07 8.16 10.69
N ARG A 102 -14.46 8.82 9.69
CA ARG A 102 -13.18 9.54 9.80
C ARG A 102 -12.03 8.66 10.33
N ARG A 103 -12.05 7.37 9.99
CA ARG A 103 -10.96 6.44 10.30
C ARG A 103 -10.02 6.31 9.11
N VAL A 104 -8.76 5.96 9.37
CA VAL A 104 -7.84 5.53 8.32
C VAL A 104 -8.20 4.12 7.91
N ALA A 105 -8.50 3.89 6.63
CA ALA A 105 -8.79 2.57 6.11
C ALA A 105 -7.48 1.89 5.71
N VAL A 106 -7.01 0.90 6.46
CA VAL A 106 -5.81 0.12 6.10
C VAL A 106 -6.27 -1.16 5.40
N LEU A 107 -5.99 -1.25 4.10
CA LEU A 107 -6.45 -2.37 3.29
C LEU A 107 -5.60 -3.61 3.53
N ALA A 108 -6.22 -4.71 3.96
CA ALA A 108 -5.72 -6.07 3.78
C ALA A 108 -6.17 -6.56 2.38
N PRO A 109 -5.29 -6.51 1.36
CA PRO A 109 -5.73 -6.56 -0.03
C PRO A 109 -6.11 -7.95 -0.55
N SER A 110 -5.80 -9.05 0.16
CA SER A 110 -5.89 -10.39 -0.43
C SER A 110 -7.29 -10.77 -0.91
N ARG A 111 -8.32 -10.45 -0.12
CA ARG A 111 -9.71 -10.78 -0.45
C ARG A 111 -10.17 -10.03 -1.70
N TRP A 112 -9.90 -8.73 -1.78
CA TRP A 112 -10.27 -7.93 -2.94
C TRP A 112 -9.46 -8.34 -4.18
N LEU A 113 -8.14 -8.53 -4.06
CA LEU A 113 -7.32 -8.94 -5.18
C LEU A 113 -7.70 -10.33 -5.70
N ARG A 114 -8.05 -11.30 -4.84
CA ARG A 114 -8.55 -12.61 -5.31
C ARG A 114 -9.84 -12.52 -6.10
N ALA A 115 -10.71 -11.57 -5.76
CA ALA A 115 -11.98 -11.40 -6.46
C ALA A 115 -11.80 -10.71 -7.84
N ALA A 116 -10.86 -9.77 -7.95
CA ALA A 116 -10.64 -8.98 -9.16
C ALA A 116 -9.54 -9.54 -10.08
N ASP A 117 -8.56 -10.23 -9.51
CA ASP A 117 -7.31 -10.73 -10.11
C ASP A 117 -6.69 -9.82 -11.20
N PRO A 118 -6.38 -8.55 -10.88
CA PRO A 118 -6.09 -7.55 -11.91
C PRO A 118 -4.62 -7.49 -12.33
N LEU A 119 -3.73 -8.22 -11.66
CA LEU A 119 -2.29 -8.12 -11.81
C LEU A 119 -1.68 -9.43 -12.32
N PRO A 120 -0.59 -9.38 -13.12
CA PRO A 120 0.12 -10.59 -13.52
C PRO A 120 0.71 -11.29 -12.30
N HIS A 121 0.61 -12.62 -12.25
CA HIS A 121 1.22 -13.44 -11.20
C HIS A 121 2.72 -13.57 -11.47
N SER A 122 3.48 -12.59 -11.01
CA SER A 122 4.93 -12.50 -11.17
C SER A 122 5.52 -11.53 -10.15
N TRP A 123 6.85 -11.56 -9.97
CA TRP A 123 7.56 -10.57 -9.16
C TRP A 123 7.70 -9.19 -9.84
N ASP A 124 7.27 -9.06 -11.09
CA ASP A 124 7.23 -7.77 -11.78
C ASP A 124 6.07 -6.88 -11.30
N ALA A 125 5.03 -7.47 -10.69
CA ALA A 125 3.95 -6.77 -10.02
C ALA A 125 4.13 -6.88 -8.50
N THR A 126 4.24 -5.74 -7.82
CA THR A 126 4.40 -5.69 -6.36
C THR A 126 3.36 -4.78 -5.72
N SER A 127 3.54 -4.47 -4.43
CA SER A 127 2.70 -3.54 -3.68
C SER A 127 2.51 -2.15 -4.33
N ASP A 128 3.42 -1.69 -5.21
CA ASP A 128 3.21 -0.42 -5.89
C ASP A 128 2.11 -0.57 -6.96
N SER A 129 2.17 -1.62 -7.79
CA SER A 129 1.10 -1.95 -8.74
C SER A 129 -0.23 -2.24 -8.06
N VAL A 130 -0.23 -2.91 -6.90
CA VAL A 130 -1.45 -3.08 -6.09
C VAL A 130 -2.02 -1.73 -5.68
N ALA A 131 -1.18 -0.81 -5.20
CA ALA A 131 -1.63 0.52 -4.81
C ALA A 131 -2.15 1.34 -5.99
N ALA A 132 -1.56 1.20 -7.18
CA ALA A 132 -2.06 1.81 -8.42
C ALA A 132 -3.44 1.29 -8.79
N PHE A 133 -3.64 -0.03 -8.77
CA PHE A 133 -4.95 -0.65 -9.01
C PHE A 133 -6.00 -0.14 -8.02
N VAL A 134 -5.69 -0.16 -6.72
CA VAL A 134 -6.59 0.31 -5.66
C VAL A 134 -6.93 1.79 -5.85
N ALA A 135 -5.95 2.64 -6.17
CA ALA A 135 -6.18 4.07 -6.41
C ALA A 135 -7.13 4.30 -7.59
N GLY A 136 -6.98 3.55 -8.68
CA GLY A 136 -7.91 3.61 -9.82
C GLY A 136 -9.31 3.15 -9.47
N ALA A 137 -9.43 2.01 -8.78
CA ALA A 137 -10.72 1.44 -8.43
C ALA A 137 -11.52 2.31 -7.43
N LEU A 138 -10.83 3.18 -6.68
CA LEU A 138 -11.45 4.10 -5.71
C LEU A 138 -11.64 5.53 -6.26
N ASP A 139 -11.31 5.78 -7.53
CA ASP A 139 -11.27 7.13 -8.11
C ASP A 139 -10.48 8.11 -7.21
N ALA A 140 -9.31 7.65 -6.75
CA ALA A 140 -8.50 8.37 -5.77
C ALA A 140 -8.08 9.73 -6.31
N SER A 141 -8.05 10.74 -5.44
CA SER A 141 -7.56 12.08 -5.82
C SER A 141 -6.07 12.05 -6.15
N ARG A 142 -5.30 11.19 -5.47
CA ARG A 142 -3.88 10.96 -5.71
C ARG A 142 -3.39 9.67 -5.04
N LEU A 143 -2.25 9.19 -5.53
CA LEU A 143 -1.49 8.08 -4.96
C LEU A 143 -0.13 8.57 -4.44
N VAL A 144 0.19 8.26 -3.19
CA VAL A 144 1.49 8.55 -2.58
C VAL A 144 2.19 7.23 -2.22
N LEU A 145 3.36 6.98 -2.81
CA LEU A 145 4.19 5.82 -2.51
C LEU A 145 5.31 6.22 -1.54
N VAL A 146 5.25 5.72 -0.31
CA VAL A 146 6.25 6.00 0.73
C VAL A 146 7.29 4.88 0.81
N LYS A 147 8.57 5.23 0.68
CA LYS A 147 9.71 4.29 0.57
C LYS A 147 10.75 4.47 1.69
N PRO A 148 11.53 3.42 2.03
CA PRO A 148 12.46 3.40 3.17
C PRO A 148 13.77 4.22 3.09
N ALA A 149 14.33 4.55 1.93
CA ALA A 149 15.50 5.46 1.81
C ALA A 149 15.76 5.86 0.33
N GLU A 150 16.72 6.77 0.08
CA GLU A 150 17.04 7.49 -1.18
C GLU A 150 17.36 6.67 -2.44
N THR A 151 17.26 5.34 -2.42
CA THR A 151 17.43 4.54 -3.63
C THR A 151 16.24 4.79 -4.54
N ASP A 152 16.49 5.63 -5.54
CA ASP A 152 15.58 6.12 -6.57
C ASP A 152 14.16 6.29 -6.03
N ALA A 153 13.90 7.43 -5.37
CA ALA A 153 12.56 7.80 -4.89
C ALA A 153 11.54 8.01 -6.03
N THR A 154 11.82 7.49 -7.22
CA THR A 154 10.99 7.37 -8.42
C THR A 154 10.77 5.91 -8.84
N ALA A 155 11.50 4.95 -8.26
CA ALA A 155 11.42 3.54 -8.62
C ALA A 155 10.10 2.90 -8.15
N VAL A 156 9.38 2.40 -9.13
CA VAL A 156 8.18 1.58 -9.01
C VAL A 156 8.42 0.23 -9.66
N ASP A 157 7.62 -0.77 -9.32
CA ASP A 157 7.72 -2.07 -9.98
C ASP A 157 7.35 -2.02 -11.48
N ARG A 158 7.77 -3.03 -12.24
CA ARG A 158 7.70 -3.01 -13.71
C ARG A 158 6.27 -2.98 -14.25
N CYS A 159 5.32 -3.50 -13.48
CA CYS A 159 3.90 -3.50 -13.85
C CYS A 159 3.20 -2.16 -13.54
N PHE A 160 3.85 -1.25 -12.80
CA PHE A 160 3.17 -0.06 -12.29
C PHE A 160 2.59 0.83 -13.39
N THR A 161 3.36 1.08 -14.45
CA THR A 161 2.96 1.97 -15.55
C THR A 161 1.84 1.41 -16.41
N THR A 162 1.60 0.10 -16.39
CA THR A 162 0.49 -0.52 -17.12
C THR A 162 -0.80 -0.52 -16.33
N VAL A 163 -0.72 -0.31 -15.01
CA VAL A 163 -1.87 -0.38 -14.07
C VAL A 163 -2.29 1.00 -13.59
N VAL A 164 -1.38 1.97 -13.53
CA VAL A 164 -1.67 3.32 -13.07
C VAL A 164 -2.74 3.99 -13.96
N PRO A 165 -3.84 4.50 -13.39
CA PRO A 165 -4.86 5.20 -14.15
C PRO A 165 -4.31 6.45 -14.84
N ALA A 166 -4.76 6.69 -16.07
CA ALA A 166 -4.42 7.92 -16.79
C ALA A 166 -4.88 9.15 -16.02
N GLY A 167 -4.00 10.13 -15.84
CA GLY A 167 -4.31 11.39 -15.16
C GLY A 167 -4.29 11.33 -13.62
N LEU A 168 -4.06 10.17 -13.01
CA LEU A 168 -3.89 10.07 -11.56
C LEU A 168 -2.62 10.81 -11.12
N GLU A 169 -2.73 11.73 -10.17
CA GLU A 169 -1.54 12.32 -9.54
C GLU A 169 -0.81 11.25 -8.71
N VAL A 170 0.40 10.91 -9.13
CA VAL A 170 1.27 9.98 -8.40
C VAL A 170 2.47 10.74 -7.83
N ARG A 171 2.74 10.56 -6.54
CA ARG A 171 3.98 11.01 -5.91
C ARG A 171 4.70 9.85 -5.25
N VAL A 172 5.99 9.73 -5.55
CA VAL A 172 6.88 8.79 -4.89
C VAL A 172 7.79 9.60 -3.96
N THR A 173 7.89 9.18 -2.71
CA THR A 173 8.63 9.92 -1.68
C THR A 173 9.37 8.95 -0.75
N SER A 174 10.51 9.40 -0.24
CA SER A 174 11.10 8.76 0.94
C SER A 174 10.29 9.11 2.19
N TRP A 175 10.40 8.30 3.24
CA TRP A 175 9.80 8.58 4.53
C TRP A 175 10.30 9.91 5.15
N VAL A 176 11.55 10.30 4.87
CA VAL A 176 12.15 11.55 5.36
C VAL A 176 11.37 12.78 4.85
N ARG A 177 10.94 12.75 3.59
CA ARG A 177 10.20 13.86 2.95
C ARG A 177 8.70 13.70 3.01
N PHE A 178 8.19 12.59 3.56
CA PHE A 178 6.76 12.28 3.52
C PHE A 178 5.92 13.30 4.28
N ALA A 179 6.43 13.86 5.38
CA ALA A 179 5.77 14.93 6.13
C ALA A 179 5.64 16.24 5.32
N ASP A 180 6.54 16.48 4.36
CA ASP A 180 6.57 17.69 3.53
C ASP A 180 5.73 17.58 2.26
N VAL A 181 5.21 16.37 1.96
CA VAL A 181 4.31 16.18 0.83
C VAL A 181 3.01 16.90 1.15
N SER A 182 2.78 18.02 0.44
CA SER A 182 1.56 18.84 0.56
C SER A 182 0.30 17.96 0.52
N PRO A 183 -0.74 18.26 1.30
CA PRO A 183 -2.06 17.62 1.20
C PRO A 183 -2.55 17.55 -0.26
#